data_AF-A0A961DGY9-F1
#
_entry.id   AF-A0A961DGY9-F1
#
_cell.length_a   1.000
_cell.length_b   1.000
_cell.length_c   1.000
_cell.angle_alpha   90.00
_cell.angle_beta   90.00
_cell.angle_gamma   90.00
#
_symmetry.space_group_name_H-M   'P 1'
#
loop_
_entity.id
_entity.type
_entity.pdbx_description
1 polymer ?
#
loop_
_entity_poly.entity_id
_entity_poly.type
_entity_poly.pdbx_seq_one_letter_code
_entity_poly.pdbx_strand_id
1 'polypeptide(L)' 'MHTPTLRDRLRPLELLSISAIIGAFTGLVILFTTREWWLAGIGFGVAFILAIMTIALLALSAKPNADELDDLDEQNRTAH' A
#
# COMPACT_ATOMS: atom_id res chain seq x y z
N MET A 1 3.64 -0.86 28.78
CA MET A 1 2.97 -1.62 27.71
C MET A 1 2.25 -0.61 26.81
N HIS A 2 2.93 -0.08 25.80
CA HIS A 2 2.30 0.82 24.82
C HIS A 2 1.28 0.00 24.03
N THR A 3 0.00 0.23 24.30
CA THR A 3 -1.08 -0.40 23.55
C THR A 3 -1.10 0.28 22.18
N PRO A 4 -0.83 -0.43 21.07
CA PRO A 4 -0.81 0.20 19.76
C PRO A 4 -2.18 0.82 19.48
N THR A 5 -2.23 2.15 19.39
CA THR A 5 -3.45 2.90 19.11
C THR A 5 -3.99 2.47 17.75
N LEU A 6 -5.32 2.31 17.65
CA LEU A 6 -6.02 1.82 16.45
C LEU A 6 -5.59 2.55 15.16
N ARG A 7 -5.12 3.79 15.27
CA ARG A 7 -4.59 4.60 14.18
C ARG A 7 -3.37 3.99 13.47
N ASP A 8 -2.46 3.32 14.19
CA ASP A 8 -1.30 2.65 13.58
C ASP A 8 -1.71 1.35 12.87
N ARG A 9 -2.74 0.66 13.37
CA ARG A 9 -3.30 -0.51 12.68
C ARG A 9 -4.11 -0.13 11.43
N LEU A 10 -4.57 1.12 11.33
CA LEU A 10 -5.37 1.62 10.21
C LEU A 10 -4.52 2.22 9.07
N ARG A 11 -3.27 2.66 9.34
CA ARG A 11 -2.34 3.16 8.28
C ARG A 11 -2.13 2.18 7.12
N PRO A 12 -1.95 0.86 7.33
CA PRO A 12 -1.85 -0.12 6.24
C PRO A 12 -3.15 -0.23 5.42
N LEU A 13 -4.29 -0.10 6.09
CA LEU A 13 -5.61 -0.20 5.46
C LEU A 13 -5.90 1.02 4.56
N GLU A 14 -5.45 2.20 4.99
CA GLU A 14 -5.57 3.44 4.22
C GLU A 14 -4.76 3.36 2.91
N LEU A 15 -3.52 2.87 2.98
CA LEU A 15 -2.70 2.62 1.78
C LEU A 15 -3.33 1.59 0.84
N LEU A 16 -3.88 0.50 1.39
CA LEU A 16 -4.59 -0.52 0.61
C LEU A 16 -5.83 0.07 -0.09
N SER A 17 -6.58 0.93 0.60
CA SER A 17 -7.78 1.58 0.05
C SER A 17 -7.44 2.53 -1.11
N ILE A 18 -6.36 3.30 -1.00
CA ILE A 18 -5.89 4.20 -2.08
C ILE A 18 -5.43 3.38 -3.28
N SER A 19 -4.73 2.26 -3.05
CA SER A 19 -4.35 1.29 -4.09
C SER A 19 -5.56 0.80 -4.89
N ALA A 20 -6.61 0.40 -4.16
CA ALA A 20 -7.83 -0.14 -4.74
C ALA A 20 -8.57 0.89 -5.61
N ILE A 21 -8.61 2.16 -5.18
CA ILE A 21 -9.22 3.26 -5.94
C ILE A 21 -8.46 3.50 -7.25
N ILE A 22 -7.13 3.52 -7.21
CA ILE A 22 -6.29 3.73 -8.39
C ILE A 22 -6.44 2.55 -9.38
N GLY A 23 -6.48 1.32 -8.87
CA GLY A 23 -6.72 0.12 -9.68
C GLY A 23 -8.10 0.13 -10.34
N ALA A 24 -9.14 0.49 -9.59
CA ALA A 24 -10.50 0.60 -10.11
C ALA A 24 -10.62 1.69 -11.19
N PHE A 25 -10.01 2.85 -10.97
CA PHE A 25 -10.00 3.95 -11.95
C PHE A 25 -9.29 3.53 -13.25
N THR A 26 -8.12 2.90 -13.14
CA THR A 26 -7.37 2.43 -14.32
C THR A 26 -8.15 1.37 -15.09
N GLY A 27 -8.81 0.43 -14.41
CA GLY A 27 -9.71 -0.55 -15.03
C GLY A 27 -10.86 0.09 -15.79
N LEU A 28 -11.51 1.08 -15.19
CA LEU A 28 -12.59 1.85 -15.82
C LEU A 28 -12.10 2.58 -17.07
N VAL A 29 -10.94 3.25 -17.00
CA VAL A 29 -10.36 3.96 -18.15
C VAL A 29 -10.11 2.99 -19.31
N ILE A 30 -9.54 1.81 -19.05
CA ILE A 30 -9.29 0.82 -20.10
C ILE A 30 -10.61 0.30 -20.68
N LEU A 31 -11.60 -0.01 -19.85
CA LEU A 31 -12.91 -0.48 -20.32
C LEU A 31 -13.60 0.54 -21.24
N PHE A 32 -13.59 1.82 -20.85
CA PHE A 32 -14.19 2.90 -21.64
C PHE A 32 -13.40 3.23 -22.90
N THR A 33 -12.07 3.06 -22.88
CA THR A 33 -11.20 3.36 -24.02
C THR A 33 -11.30 2.27 -25.10
N THR A 34 -11.29 1.00 -24.72
CA THR A 34 -11.18 -0.10 -25.68
C THR A 34 -12.54 -0.63 -26.15
N ARG A 35 -13.60 -0.51 -25.34
CA ARG A 35 -14.93 -1.11 -25.56
C ARG A 35 -14.93 -2.62 -25.91
N GLU A 36 -13.80 -3.28 -25.70
CA GLU A 36 -13.55 -4.68 -26.02
C GLU A 36 -13.27 -5.40 -24.69
N TRP A 37 -14.18 -6.29 -24.29
CA TRP A 37 -14.18 -6.89 -22.95
C TRP A 37 -12.94 -7.75 -22.69
N TRP A 38 -12.35 -8.36 -23.74
CA TRP A 38 -11.17 -9.21 -23.60
C TRP A 38 -9.91 -8.38 -23.35
N LEU A 39 -9.72 -7.33 -24.14
CA LEU A 39 -8.62 -6.37 -23.95
C LEU A 39 -8.77 -5.59 -22.64
N ALA A 40 -10.00 -5.27 -22.24
CA ALA A 40 -10.29 -4.64 -20.96
C ALA A 40 -9.92 -5.53 -19.78
N GLY A 41 -10.27 -6.82 -19.82
CA GLY A 41 -9.91 -7.77 -18.75
C GLY A 41 -8.40 -7.96 -18.59
N ILE A 42 -7.68 -8.12 -19.70
CA ILE A 42 -6.21 -8.26 -19.68
C ILE A 42 -5.55 -6.95 -19.21
N GLY A 43 -5.98 -5.81 -19.75
CA GLY A 43 -5.44 -4.50 -19.37
C GLY A 43 -5.69 -4.18 -17.89
N PHE A 44 -6.89 -4.49 -17.38
CA PHE A 44 -7.20 -4.39 -15.96
C PHE A 44 -6.28 -5.28 -15.11
N GLY A 45 -6.12 -6.55 -15.49
CA GLY A 45 -5.25 -7.49 -14.77
C GLY A 45 -3.80 -7.01 -14.68
N VAL A 46 -3.23 -6.54 -15.79
CA VAL A 46 -1.85 -6.01 -15.81
C VAL A 46 -1.73 -4.75 -14.95
N ALA A 47 -2.63 -3.78 -15.11
CA ALA A 47 -2.61 -2.54 -14.34
C ALA A 47 -2.79 -2.78 -12.84
N PHE A 48 -3.65 -3.72 -12.46
CA PHE A 48 -3.89 -4.10 -11.08
C PHE A 48 -2.65 -4.72 -10.43
N ILE A 49 -1.98 -5.65 -11.13
CA ILE A 49 -0.73 -6.27 -10.66
C ILE A 49 0.35 -5.20 -10.49
N LEU A 50 0.52 -4.30 -11.46
CA LEU A 50 1.50 -3.22 -11.36
C LEU A 50 1.21 -2.29 -10.18
N ALA A 51 -0.06 -1.92 -9.94
CA ALA A 51 -0.43 -1.09 -8.80
C ALA A 51 -0.06 -1.73 -7.46
N ILE A 52 -0.38 -3.01 -7.25
CA ILE A 52 -0.02 -3.73 -6.02
C ILE A 52 1.50 -3.88 -5.91
N MET A 53 2.20 -4.20 -7.00
CA MET A 53 3.66 -4.28 -7.01
C MET A 53 4.30 -2.95 -6.61
N THR A 54 3.86 -1.83 -7.21
CA THR A 54 4.37 -0.50 -6.86
C THR A 54 4.17 -0.22 -5.37
N ILE A 55 3.01 -0.57 -4.81
CA ILE A 55 2.71 -0.27 -3.41
C ILE A 55 3.48 -1.19 -2.46
N ALA A 56 3.69 -2.45 -2.84
CA ALA A 56 4.59 -3.36 -2.11
C ALA A 56 6.04 -2.88 -2.14
N LEU A 57 6.52 -2.36 -3.28
CA LEU A 57 7.87 -1.81 -3.41
C LEU A 57 8.03 -0.52 -2.59
N LEU A 58 7.01 0.35 -2.58
CA LEU A 58 7.00 1.54 -1.73
C LEU A 58 6.98 1.18 -0.25
N ALA A 59 6.22 0.15 0.14
CA ALA A 59 6.19 -0.35 1.51
C ALA A 59 7.53 -0.97 1.94
N LEU A 60 8.20 -1.71 1.05
CA LEU A 60 9.54 -2.25 1.33
C LEU A 60 10.61 -1.15 1.41
N SER A 61 10.45 -0.08 0.60
CA SER A 61 11.35 1.07 0.61
C SER A 61 11.12 2.02 1.79
N ALA A 62 10.02 1.89 2.53
CA ALA A 62 9.76 2.69 3.71
C ALA A 62 10.74 2.26 4.83
N LYS A 63 11.79 3.06 5.03
CA LYS A 63 12.67 2.96 6.20
C LYS A 63 11.86 3.27 7.47
N PRO A 64 12.11 2.62 8.63
CA PRO A 64 11.44 2.95 9.88
C PRO A 64 11.53 4.46 10.15
N ASN A 65 10.39 5.05 10.52
CA ASN A 65 10.32 6.49 10.76
C ASN A 65 11.21 6.87 11.97
N ALA A 66 11.69 8.12 12.01
CA ALA A 66 12.62 8.57 13.05
C ALA A 66 12.10 8.32 14.48
N ASP A 67 10.79 8.49 14.71
CA ASP A 67 10.15 8.19 15.99
C ASP A 67 10.19 6.68 16.33
N GLU A 68 10.06 5.82 15.31
CA GLU A 68 10.09 4.36 15.46
C GLU A 68 11.51 3.86 15.72
N LEU A 69 12.53 4.56 15.20
CA LEU A 69 13.93 4.30 15.51
C LEU A 69 14.30 4.72 16.94
N ASP A 70 13.78 5.86 17.42
CA ASP A 70 14.07 6.37 18.76
C ASP A 70 13.45 5.46 19.84
N ASP A 71 12.22 4.99 19.63
CA ASP A 71 11.55 4.00 20.49
C ASP A 71 12.30 2.66 20.55
N LEU A 72 12.89 2.22 19.43
CA LEU A 72 13.70 1.00 19.36
C LEU A 72 15.04 1.18 20.09
N ASP A 73 15.65 2.35 19.98
CA ASP A 73 16.90 2.69 20.67
C ASP A 73 16.70 2.80 22.20
N GLU A 74 15.58 3.38 22.65
CA GLU A 74 15.21 3.40 24.07
C GLU A 74 14.96 1.99 24.63
N GLN A 75 14.30 1.11 23.88
CA GLN A 75 14.11 -0.30 24.28
C GLN A 75 15.43 -1.05 24.38
N ASN A 76 16.36 -0.82 23.45
CA ASN A 76 17.68 -1.45 23.47
C ASN A 76 18.54 -0.97 24.66
N ARG A 77 18.42 0.31 25.01
CA ARG A 77 19.14 0.94 26.12
C ARG A 77 18.58 0.58 27.51
N THR A 78 17.33 0.16 27.59
CA THR A 78 16.66 -0.28 28.84
C THR A 78 16.70 -1.80 29.06
N ALA A 79 17.07 -2.58 28.04
CA ALA A 79 17.27 -4.02 28.14
C ALA A 79 18.68 -4.43 28.65
N HIS A 80 19.60 -3.48 28.79
CA HIS A 80 20.94 -3.62 29.37
C HIS A 80 21.05 -2.89 30.71
#